data_AF-A0A6B2G5K9-F1
#
_entry.id   AF-A0A6B2G5K9-F1
#
_cell.length_a   1.000
_cell.length_b   1.000
_cell.length_c   1.000
_cell.angle_alpha   90.00
_cell.angle_beta   90.00
_cell.angle_gamma   90.00
#
_symmetry.space_group_name_H-M   'P 1'
#
loop_
_entity.id
_entity.type
_entity.pdbx_description
1 polymer ?
#
loop_
_entity_poly.entity_id
_entity_poly.type
_entity_poly.pdbx_seq_one_letter_code
_entity_poly.pdbx_strand_id
1 'polypeptide(L)'
;KEIHDKVKPDQVELIRRDYYANGGWETFLSYEDPMKDILIGLLRLRKCPENPYDHTKCWSIVRELHVYGTTVGVSERDTSKFQHQGYGVLLMEEAERIARFEHSSYQLGVISGVGTRNYYRKLGFTLIEPYMVKNLL
;
A
#
# COMPACT_ATOMS: atom_id res chain seq x y z
N LYS A 1 32.68 -9.28 9.05
CA LYS A 1 32.45 -8.47 7.83
C LYS A 1 31.02 -7.96 7.91
N GLU A 2 30.83 -6.89 8.68
CA GLU A 2 29.54 -6.23 8.87
C GLU A 2 29.41 -5.14 7.81
N ILE A 3 28.45 -5.30 6.90
CA ILE A 3 28.13 -4.32 5.84
C ILE A 3 26.65 -3.96 6.01
N HIS A 4 26.23 -3.53 7.20
CA HIS A 4 24.85 -3.12 7.47
C HIS A 4 24.77 -1.79 8.22
N ASP A 5 25.79 -0.96 8.08
CA ASP A 5 25.77 0.38 8.62
C ASP A 5 25.65 1.42 7.49
N LYS A 6 24.59 2.23 7.60
CA LYS A 6 24.44 3.59 7.04
C LYS A 6 24.01 3.76 5.58
N VAL A 7 22.88 3.17 5.17
CA VAL A 7 22.09 3.81 4.12
C VAL A 7 20.79 4.31 4.72
N LYS A 8 20.79 5.57 5.17
CA LYS A 8 19.57 6.28 5.56
C LYS A 8 18.98 6.96 4.31
N PRO A 9 17.70 6.75 4.00
CA PRO A 9 17.03 7.54 2.98
C PRO A 9 17.01 9.01 3.40
N ASP A 10 17.14 9.91 2.44
CA ASP A 10 17.20 11.36 2.68
C ASP A 10 16.16 12.10 1.82
N GLN A 11 15.98 11.66 0.58
CA GLN A 11 14.98 12.21 -0.34
C GLN A 11 13.96 11.14 -0.69
N VAL A 12 12.95 10.97 0.18
CA VAL A 12 11.89 9.98 -0.03
C VAL A 12 10.78 10.57 -0.89
N GLU A 13 10.48 9.90 -1.99
CA GLU A 13 9.46 10.29 -2.94
C GLU A 13 8.42 9.18 -3.11
N LEU A 14 7.16 9.58 -3.36
CA LEU A 14 6.13 8.66 -3.82
C LEU A 14 6.28 8.49 -5.33
N ILE A 15 6.53 7.26 -5.76
CA ILE A 15 6.64 6.90 -7.17
C ILE A 15 5.45 6.05 -7.57
N ARG A 16 4.89 6.36 -8.74
CA ARG A 16 3.81 5.62 -9.36
C ARG A 16 4.24 5.09 -10.71
N ARG A 17 3.99 3.81 -10.96
CA ARG A 17 4.24 3.15 -12.24
C ARG A 17 2.98 2.39 -12.65
N ASP A 18 2.33 2.83 -13.73
CA ASP A 18 1.16 2.17 -14.30
C ASP A 18 1.55 1.24 -15.44
N TYR A 19 0.92 0.07 -15.50
CA TYR A 19 1.11 -0.87 -16.60
C TYR A 19 -0.15 -1.71 -16.84
N TYR A 20 -0.25 -2.25 -18.05
CA TYR A 20 -1.34 -3.15 -18.42
C TYR A 20 -0.88 -4.60 -18.31
N ALA A 21 -1.62 -5.43 -17.57
CA ALA A 21 -1.31 -6.84 -17.40
C ALA A 21 -2.59 -7.68 -17.32
N ASN A 22 -2.63 -8.77 -18.12
CA ASN A 22 -3.71 -9.76 -18.13
C ASN A 22 -5.11 -9.11 -18.17
N GLY A 23 -5.33 -8.22 -19.13
CA GLY A 23 -6.65 -7.59 -19.31
C GLY A 23 -6.97 -6.44 -18.36
N GLY A 24 -6.08 -6.07 -17.43
CA GLY A 24 -6.36 -5.10 -16.38
C GLY A 24 -5.29 -4.02 -16.21
N TRP A 25 -5.71 -2.91 -15.60
CA TRP A 25 -4.84 -1.81 -15.19
C TRP A 25 -4.24 -2.13 -13.83
N GLU A 26 -2.91 -2.23 -13.78
CA GLU A 26 -2.12 -2.33 -12.56
C GLU A 26 -1.42 -0.99 -12.27
N THR A 27 -1.49 -0.55 -11.03
CA THR A 27 -0.76 0.61 -10.50
C THR A 27 0.18 0.13 -9.40
N PHE A 28 1.47 0.34 -9.62
CA PHE A 28 2.51 0.10 -8.61
C PHE A 28 2.87 1.43 -7.95
N LEU A 29 2.56 1.54 -6.65
CA LEU A 29 2.95 2.66 -5.81
C LEU A 29 4.11 2.26 -4.94
N SER A 30 5.05 3.16 -4.72
CA SER A 30 6.17 2.92 -3.83
C SER A 30 6.69 4.21 -3.22
N TYR A 31 7.20 4.10 -2.00
CA TYR A 31 8.06 5.12 -1.43
C TYR A 31 9.51 4.69 -1.63
N GLU A 32 10.27 5.48 -2.37
CA GLU A 32 11.65 5.20 -2.77
C GLU A 32 12.55 6.41 -2.49
N ASP A 33 13.85 6.20 -2.29
CA ASP A 33 14.90 7.20 -2.47
C ASP A 33 15.60 6.89 -3.80
N PRO A 34 15.24 7.55 -4.92
CA PRO A 34 15.77 7.23 -6.25
C PRO A 34 17.27 7.43 -6.35
N MET A 35 17.80 8.41 -5.63
CA MET A 35 19.22 8.77 -5.67
C MET A 35 20.09 7.71 -5.01
N LYS A 36 19.55 7.02 -4.02
CA LYS A 36 20.24 5.97 -3.26
C LYS A 36 19.76 4.55 -3.59
N ASP A 37 18.83 4.40 -4.53
CA ASP A 37 18.21 3.13 -4.91
C ASP A 37 17.64 2.36 -3.70
N ILE A 38 16.91 3.06 -2.84
CA ILE A 38 16.31 2.48 -1.63
C ILE A 38 14.80 2.38 -1.81
N LEU A 39 14.24 1.19 -1.61
CA LEU A 39 12.81 0.96 -1.54
C LEU A 39 12.35 0.87 -0.08
N ILE A 40 11.45 1.77 0.33
CA ILE A 40 10.96 1.85 1.72
C ILE A 40 9.63 1.11 1.88
N GLY A 41 8.77 1.18 0.87
CA GLY A 41 7.52 0.44 0.86
C GLY A 41 6.89 0.43 -0.51
N LEU A 42 6.01 -0.53 -0.75
CA LEU A 42 5.28 -0.68 -2.00
C LEU A 42 3.83 -1.06 -1.75
N LEU A 43 3.00 -0.76 -2.74
CA LEU A 43 1.62 -1.20 -2.85
C LEU A 43 1.31 -1.56 -4.30
N ARG A 44 0.64 -2.69 -4.50
CA ARG A 44 0.10 -3.10 -5.81
C ARG A 44 -1.40 -2.95 -5.83
N LEU A 45 -1.89 -2.05 -6.68
CA LEU A 45 -3.32 -1.80 -6.89
C LEU A 45 -3.73 -2.30 -8.27
N ARG A 46 -4.83 -3.04 -8.35
CA ARG A 46 -5.42 -3.51 -9.61
C ARG A 46 -6.85 -3.00 -9.75
N LYS A 47 -7.18 -2.37 -10.88
CA LYS A 47 -8.57 -2.12 -11.28
C LYS A 47 -9.22 -3.40 -11.75
N CYS A 48 -10.40 -3.71 -11.22
CA CYS A 48 -11.19 -4.87 -11.61
C CYS A 48 -12.57 -4.44 -12.13
N PRO A 49 -13.02 -4.96 -13.29
CA PRO A 49 -14.28 -4.55 -13.90
C PRO A 49 -15.50 -4.99 -13.08
N GLU A 50 -15.42 -6.13 -12.39
CA GLU A 50 -16.52 -6.72 -11.63
C GLU A 50 -16.16 -6.92 -10.17
N ASN A 51 -17.01 -6.40 -9.28
CA ASN A 51 -16.94 -6.64 -7.84
C ASN A 51 -17.58 -7.99 -7.47
N PRO A 52 -16.93 -8.84 -6.67
CA PRO A 52 -17.45 -10.16 -6.29
C PRO A 52 -18.71 -10.11 -5.42
N TYR A 53 -19.02 -8.96 -4.81
CA TYR A 53 -20.21 -8.76 -3.97
C TYR A 53 -21.35 -8.02 -4.68
N ASP A 54 -21.04 -7.31 -5.77
CA ASP A 54 -21.99 -6.59 -6.60
C ASP A 54 -21.46 -6.51 -8.04
N HIS A 55 -21.79 -7.50 -8.86
CA HIS A 55 -21.29 -7.64 -10.23
C HIS A 55 -21.66 -6.46 -11.15
N THR A 56 -22.55 -5.57 -10.72
CA THR A 56 -22.92 -4.37 -11.49
C THR A 56 -21.93 -3.21 -11.29
N LYS A 57 -21.00 -3.34 -10.33
CA LYS A 57 -20.07 -2.26 -9.95
C LYS A 57 -18.63 -2.68 -10.16
N CYS A 58 -17.83 -1.73 -10.61
CA CYS A 58 -16.38 -1.89 -10.62
C CYS A 58 -15.79 -1.69 -9.22
N TRP A 59 -14.63 -2.28 -9.01
CA TRP A 59 -13.88 -2.15 -7.76
C TRP A 59 -12.39 -2.19 -8.03
N SER A 60 -11.60 -1.87 -7.01
CA SER A 60 -10.16 -2.02 -7.05
C SER A 60 -9.69 -2.94 -5.94
N ILE A 61 -8.54 -3.58 -6.15
CA ILE A 61 -7.97 -4.54 -5.21
C ILE A 61 -6.54 -4.14 -4.91
N VAL A 62 -6.22 -3.94 -3.63
CA VAL A 62 -4.85 -3.96 -3.12
C VAL A 62 -4.43 -5.42 -3.02
N ARG A 63 -3.50 -5.81 -3.88
CA ARG A 63 -2.99 -7.18 -3.98
C ARG A 63 -1.83 -7.42 -3.02
N GLU A 64 -1.10 -6.37 -2.71
CA GLU A 64 0.07 -6.41 -1.85
C GLU A 64 0.27 -5.02 -1.24
N LEU A 65 0.57 -4.98 0.07
CA LEU A 65 1.12 -3.84 0.77
C LEU A 65 2.32 -4.36 1.56
N HIS A 66 3.48 -3.76 1.35
CA HIS A 66 4.70 -4.12 2.07
C HIS A 66 5.45 -2.86 2.46
N VAL A 67 5.85 -2.76 3.73
CA VAL A 67 6.70 -1.68 4.23
C VAL A 67 7.94 -2.32 4.84
N TYR A 68 9.11 -1.97 4.32
CA TYR A 68 10.37 -2.44 4.85
C TYR A 68 10.66 -1.70 6.15
N GLY A 69 10.64 -2.44 7.25
CA GLY A 69 11.07 -1.92 8.55
C GLY A 69 12.59 -1.82 8.58
N THR A 70 13.12 -0.76 9.19
CA THR A 70 14.49 -0.79 9.68
C THR A 70 14.53 -1.72 10.91
N THR A 71 15.27 -2.82 10.84
CA THR A 71 15.70 -3.55 12.05
C THR A 71 16.66 -2.65 12.83
N VAL A 72 16.11 -1.71 13.59
CA VAL A 72 16.87 -0.97 14.60
C VAL A 72 16.29 -1.37 15.94
N GLY A 73 17.17 -1.91 16.80
CA GLY A 73 16.85 -2.25 18.18
C GLY A 73 16.12 -1.11 18.88
N VAL A 74 15.25 -1.51 19.81
CA VAL A 74 14.35 -0.66 20.62
C VAL A 74 15.09 0.45 21.40
N SER A 75 16.42 0.44 21.42
CA SER A 75 17.28 1.46 21.99
C SER A 75 17.63 2.53 20.94
N GLU A 76 16.88 3.63 20.96
CA GLU A 76 17.31 5.02 20.69
C GLU A 76 16.14 5.78 20.04
N ARG A 77 15.59 6.74 20.80
CA ARG A 77 14.58 7.69 20.36
C ARG A 77 15.24 8.69 19.40
N ASP A 78 15.49 8.24 18.19
CA ASP A 78 16.02 9.06 17.11
C ASP A 78 14.82 9.59 16.31
N THR A 79 14.67 10.91 16.21
CA THR A 79 13.49 11.59 15.62
C THR A 79 13.28 11.25 14.15
N SER A 80 14.32 10.80 13.44
CA SER A 80 14.23 10.25 12.08
C SER A 80 13.44 8.93 12.00
N LYS A 81 13.36 8.14 13.09
CA LYS A 81 12.58 6.88 13.13
C LYS A 81 11.07 7.11 13.09
N PHE A 82 10.60 8.28 13.53
CA PHE A 82 9.18 8.64 13.47
C PHE A 82 8.69 8.89 12.04
N GLN A 83 9.59 9.28 11.12
CA GLN A 83 9.25 9.55 9.73
C GLN A 83 8.86 8.26 8.96
N HIS A 84 9.33 7.09 9.42
CA HIS A 84 9.04 5.80 8.77
C HIS A 84 7.72 5.14 9.20
N GLN A 85 7.06 5.61 10.27
CA GLN A 85 5.87 4.95 10.83
C GLN A 85 4.54 5.22 10.08
N GLY A 86 4.58 5.88 8.92
CA GLY A 86 3.38 6.27 8.17
C GLY A 86 3.24 5.70 6.77
N TYR A 87 4.30 5.16 6.15
CA TYR A 87 4.28 4.86 4.71
C TYR A 87 3.21 3.86 4.29
N GLY A 88 2.90 2.88 5.13
CA GLY A 88 1.79 1.95 4.84
C GLY A 88 0.44 2.66 4.78
N VAL A 89 0.20 3.62 5.67
CA VAL A 89 -1.03 4.41 5.69
C VAL A 89 -1.08 5.33 4.48
N LEU A 90 0.01 6.04 4.18
CA LEU A 90 0.11 6.94 3.03
C LEU A 90 -0.09 6.20 1.69
N LEU A 91 0.48 5.00 1.54
CA LEU A 91 0.26 4.15 0.37
C LEU A 91 -1.22 3.75 0.24
N MET A 92 -1.86 3.39 1.35
CA MET A 92 -3.29 3.04 1.36
C MET A 92 -4.18 4.24 1.03
N GLU A 93 -3.87 5.44 1.54
CA GLU A 93 -4.59 6.67 1.22
C GLU A 93 -4.49 7.01 -0.26
N GLU A 94 -3.30 6.92 -0.85
CA GLU A 94 -3.12 7.14 -2.29
C GLU A 94 -3.83 6.06 -3.12
N ALA A 95 -3.81 4.80 -2.68
CA ALA A 95 -4.56 3.74 -3.34
C ALA A 95 -6.07 3.97 -3.29
N GLU A 96 -6.61 4.45 -2.16
CA GLU A 96 -8.01 4.85 -2.03
C GLU A 96 -8.36 6.02 -2.97
N ARG A 97 -7.48 7.03 -3.07
CA ARG A 97 -7.63 8.17 -3.98
C ARG A 97 -7.70 7.70 -5.44
N ILE A 98 -6.74 6.89 -5.89
CA ILE A 98 -6.70 6.36 -7.26
C ILE A 98 -7.92 5.49 -7.53
N ALA A 99 -8.27 4.60 -6.61
CA ALA A 99 -9.44 3.74 -6.76
C ALA A 99 -10.73 4.55 -6.89
N ARG A 100 -10.92 5.61 -6.07
CA ARG A 100 -12.12 6.45 -6.10
C ARG A 100 -12.18 7.31 -7.36
N PHE A 101 -11.12 8.05 -7.66
CA PHE A 101 -11.17 9.14 -8.64
C PHE A 101 -10.74 8.72 -10.05
N GLU A 102 -9.83 7.75 -10.18
CA GLU A 102 -9.28 7.34 -11.48
C GLU A 102 -9.86 6.02 -11.96
N HIS A 103 -10.04 5.06 -11.05
CA HIS A 103 -10.70 3.80 -11.38
C HIS A 103 -12.23 3.89 -11.33
N SER A 104 -12.78 4.94 -10.70
CA SER A 104 -14.21 5.11 -10.42
C SER A 104 -14.82 3.91 -9.67
N SER A 105 -14.03 3.27 -8.81
CA SER A 105 -14.40 2.08 -8.05
C SER A 105 -15.38 2.42 -6.93
N TYR A 106 -16.38 1.57 -6.76
CA TYR A 106 -17.33 1.67 -5.65
C TYR A 106 -16.71 1.29 -4.30
N GLN A 107 -15.81 0.31 -4.33
CA GLN A 107 -15.16 -0.28 -3.17
C GLN A 107 -13.68 -0.56 -3.44
N LEU A 108 -12.89 -0.57 -2.36
CA LEU A 108 -11.53 -1.07 -2.33
C LEU A 108 -11.46 -2.34 -1.51
N GLY A 109 -11.00 -3.43 -2.12
CA GLY A 109 -10.68 -4.67 -1.43
C GLY A 109 -9.19 -4.80 -1.15
N VAL A 110 -8.83 -5.52 -0.08
CA VAL A 110 -7.45 -5.86 0.25
C VAL A 110 -7.32 -7.35 0.47
N ILE A 111 -6.37 -7.98 -0.23
CA ILE A 111 -5.92 -9.34 0.05
C ILE A 111 -5.05 -9.28 1.30
N SER A 112 -5.56 -9.78 2.43
CA SER A 112 -4.85 -9.69 3.71
C SER A 112 -4.78 -11.04 4.42
N GLY A 113 -3.58 -11.36 4.93
CA GLY A 113 -3.39 -12.49 5.83
C GLY A 113 -4.10 -12.25 7.16
N VAL A 114 -4.60 -13.31 7.80
CA VAL A 114 -5.41 -13.24 9.03
C VAL A 114 -4.78 -12.34 10.10
N GLY A 115 -3.47 -12.42 10.32
CA GLY A 115 -2.74 -11.62 11.33
C GLY A 115 -2.65 -10.12 11.03
N THR A 116 -2.88 -9.70 9.77
CA THR A 116 -2.80 -8.30 9.35
C THR A 116 -4.16 -7.59 9.31
N ARG A 117 -5.27 -8.32 9.46
CA ARG A 117 -6.63 -7.76 9.37
C ARG A 117 -6.89 -6.61 10.35
N ASN A 118 -6.31 -6.68 11.55
CA ASN A 118 -6.43 -5.61 12.55
C ASN A 118 -5.80 -4.29 12.13
N TYR A 119 -4.76 -4.32 11.28
CA TYR A 119 -4.19 -3.10 10.70
C TYR A 119 -5.22 -2.39 9.81
N TYR A 120 -5.84 -3.13 8.88
CA TYR A 120 -6.85 -2.58 7.97
C TYR A 120 -8.13 -2.14 8.69
N ARG A 121 -8.52 -2.81 9.79
CA ARG A 121 -9.65 -2.36 10.62
C ARG A 121 -9.44 -0.96 11.18
N LYS A 122 -8.21 -0.61 11.59
CA LYS A 122 -7.88 0.74 12.06
C LYS A 122 -8.00 1.79 10.95
N LEU A 123 -7.89 1.39 9.68
CA LEU A 123 -8.06 2.24 8.50
C LEU A 123 -9.53 2.29 8.00
N GLY A 124 -10.47 1.69 8.74
CA GLY A 124 -11.89 1.68 8.41
C GLY A 124 -12.34 0.56 7.47
N PHE A 125 -11.49 -0.45 7.22
CA PHE A 125 -11.90 -1.62 6.46
C PHE A 125 -12.66 -2.61 7.34
N THR A 126 -13.66 -3.28 6.75
CA THR A 126 -14.40 -4.37 7.38
C THR A 126 -14.08 -5.69 6.68
N LEU A 127 -14.22 -6.80 7.40
CA LEU A 127 -14.02 -8.12 6.79
C LEU A 127 -15.30 -8.52 6.05
N ILE A 128 -15.20 -8.68 4.74
CA ILE A 128 -16.21 -9.35 3.91
C ILE A 128 -15.45 -10.48 3.23
N GLU A 129 -15.62 -11.72 3.69
CA GLU A 129 -14.72 -12.81 3.26
C GLU A 129 -14.72 -12.97 1.73
N PRO A 130 -13.55 -13.14 1.09
CA PRO A 130 -12.22 -13.31 1.68
C PRO A 130 -11.41 -12.00 1.90
N TYR A 131 -11.96 -10.83 1.60
CA TYR A 131 -11.22 -9.55 1.55
C TYR A 131 -11.49 -8.64 2.76
N MET A 132 -10.55 -7.73 3.03
CA MET A 132 -10.87 -6.53 3.82
C MET A 132 -11.39 -5.47 2.85
N VAL A 133 -12.59 -4.94 3.09
CA VAL A 133 -13.29 -4.06 2.15
C VAL A 133 -13.58 -2.71 2.79
N LYS A 134 -13.47 -1.64 2.01
CA LYS A 134 -13.90 -0.29 2.37
C LYS A 134 -14.71 0.32 1.23
N ASN A 135 -15.84 0.95 1.58
CA ASN A 135 -16.64 1.72 0.64
C ASN A 135 -15.93 3.03 0.30
N LEU A 136 -15.90 3.37 -0.99
CA LEU A 136 -15.22 4.58 -1.48
C LEU A 136 -16.19 5.70 -1.87
N LEU A 137 -17.51 5.50 -1.73
CA LEU A 137 -18.50 6.56 -1.95
C LEU A 137 -18.81 7.30 -0.65
#